data_AF-A0A7S2CAM5-F1
#
_entry.id   AF-A0A7S2CAM5-F1
#
_cell.length_a   1.000
_cell.length_b   1.000
_cell.length_c   1.000
_cell.angle_alpha   90.00
_cell.angle_beta   90.00
_cell.angle_gamma   90.00
#
_symmetry.space_group_name_H-M   'P 1'
#
loop_
_entity.id
_entity.type
_entity.pdbx_description
1 polymer ?
#
loop_
_entity_poly.entity_id
_entity_poly.type
_entity_poly.pdbx_seq_one_letter_code
_entity_poly.pdbx_strand_id
1 'polypeptide(L)'
;HMKVSQGFKPFLALCWALEEVKALLDIMAAEATPPQGNTRSWHQYAEFRTVAFKVRSHSSATHNLLNAPVPFAYFHMLKLTLLFSLIIISYSLVELLEGEYLLCSVVFLLTSLVMVGLCEIAIAMSDPFGEDISDFKLDLFLASVYDNTVAILLDDRPTTTHQGLPDGMYCPLDEQNVRLHQGGDLLIDRSETPRRSGLNVAGTMGGDASSSCNEGKTRPQALPSGSTPIRLTTPAAIGAAIAALTPRKVAR
;
A
#
# COMPACT_ATOMS: atom_id res chain seq x y z
N HIS A 1 -13.40 -0.34 -39.48
CA HIS A 1 -13.45 0.50 -38.26
C HIS A 1 -13.29 -0.38 -37.03
N MET A 2 -12.06 -0.61 -36.56
CA MET A 2 -11.84 -1.27 -35.26
C MET A 2 -12.03 -0.21 -34.17
N LYS A 3 -12.99 -0.42 -33.27
CA LYS A 3 -13.15 0.44 -32.09
C LYS A 3 -11.89 0.27 -31.24
N VAL A 4 -11.13 1.35 -31.09
CA VAL A 4 -10.03 1.42 -30.13
C VAL A 4 -10.65 1.31 -28.75
N SER A 5 -10.53 0.15 -28.12
CA SER A 5 -10.94 -0.05 -26.74
C SER A 5 -10.04 0.82 -25.86
N GLN A 6 -10.62 1.83 -25.20
CA GLN A 6 -9.98 2.60 -24.13
C GLN A 6 -9.89 1.76 -22.86
N GLY A 7 -9.27 0.58 -22.96
CA GLY A 7 -9.03 -0.31 -21.83
C GLY A 7 -7.92 0.22 -20.93
N PHE A 8 -7.93 -0.23 -19.68
CA PHE A 8 -6.88 0.03 -18.70
C PHE A 8 -5.55 -0.57 -19.19
N LYS A 9 -4.71 0.28 -19.79
CA LYS A 9 -3.42 -0.08 -20.42
C LYS A 9 -2.43 -0.84 -19.51
N PRO A 10 -2.37 -0.64 -18.18
CA PRO A 10 -1.44 -1.38 -17.32
C PRO A 10 -1.65 -2.90 -17.34
N PHE A 11 -2.81 -3.38 -17.78
CA PHE A 11 -3.06 -4.81 -17.90
C PHE A 11 -2.15 -5.49 -18.92
N LEU A 12 -1.79 -4.77 -19.98
CA LEU A 12 -1.06 -5.33 -21.10
C LEU A 12 0.32 -5.83 -20.67
N ALA A 13 1.03 -5.04 -19.85
CA ALA A 13 2.34 -5.42 -19.32
C ALA A 13 2.28 -6.69 -18.45
N LEU A 14 1.21 -6.87 -17.67
CA LEU A 14 1.03 -8.05 -16.84
C LEU A 14 0.74 -9.31 -17.68
N CYS A 15 -0.08 -9.17 -18.74
CA CYS A 15 -0.33 -10.26 -19.69
C CYS A 15 0.96 -10.68 -20.38
N TRP A 16 1.74 -9.72 -20.88
CA TRP A 16 3.01 -9.99 -21.53
C TRP A 16 4.01 -10.66 -20.60
N ALA A 17 4.11 -10.19 -19.34
CA ALA A 17 4.97 -10.84 -18.35
C ALA A 17 4.56 -12.28 -18.07
N LEU A 18 3.25 -12.58 -17.97
CA LEU A 18 2.75 -13.94 -17.75
C LEU A 18 2.99 -14.84 -18.97
N GLU A 19 2.81 -14.32 -20.18
CA GLU A 19 3.08 -15.05 -21.42
C GLU A 19 4.57 -15.37 -21.57
N GLU A 20 5.45 -14.41 -21.26
CA GLU A 20 6.90 -14.59 -21.31
C GLU A 20 7.38 -15.64 -20.29
N VAL A 21 6.94 -15.52 -19.03
CA VAL A 21 7.31 -16.50 -17.99
C VAL A 21 6.81 -17.90 -18.34
N LYS A 22 5.62 -18.01 -18.93
CA LYS A 22 5.11 -19.29 -19.41
C LYS A 22 5.98 -19.86 -20.53
N ALA A 23 6.34 -19.05 -21.52
CA ALA A 23 7.19 -19.47 -22.64
C ALA A 23 8.57 -19.96 -22.16
N LEU A 24 9.18 -19.26 -21.20
CA LEU A 24 10.45 -19.69 -20.59
C LEU A 24 10.33 -21.02 -19.85
N LEU A 25 9.24 -21.24 -19.11
CA LEU A 25 9.00 -22.52 -18.42
C LEU A 25 8.76 -23.68 -19.38
N ASP A 26 8.09 -23.43 -20.51
CA ASP A 26 7.88 -24.44 -21.57
C ASP A 26 9.21 -24.86 -22.21
N ILE A 27 10.14 -23.91 -22.45
CA ILE A 27 11.49 -24.19 -22.95
C ILE A 27 12.28 -25.03 -21.92
N MET A 28 12.27 -24.64 -20.65
CA MET A 28 12.95 -25.39 -19.59
C MET A 28 12.37 -26.81 -19.40
N ALA A 29 11.05 -26.97 -19.55
CA ALA A 29 10.40 -28.28 -19.49
C ALA A 29 10.77 -29.18 -20.67
N ALA A 30 11.01 -28.61 -21.86
CA ALA A 30 11.45 -29.37 -23.03
C ALA A 30 12.90 -29.89 -22.91
N GLU A 31 13.77 -29.16 -22.19
CA GLU A 31 15.17 -29.54 -21.99
C GLU A 31 15.36 -30.55 -20.84
N ALA A 32 14.46 -30.56 -19.85
CA ALA A 32 14.50 -31.49 -18.72
C ALA A 32 14.08 -32.92 -19.13
N THR A 33 15.05 -33.82 -19.29
CA THR A 33 14.82 -35.29 -19.27
C THR A 33 14.77 -35.76 -17.80
N PRO A 34 13.88 -36.66 -17.30
CA PRO A 34 12.71 -37.38 -17.84
C PRO A 34 11.35 -36.88 -17.19
N PRO A 35 10.17 -37.56 -17.28
CA PRO A 35 8.82 -36.94 -17.21
C PRO A 35 8.36 -36.40 -15.83
N GLN A 36 9.19 -36.42 -14.80
CA GLN A 36 8.86 -35.87 -13.48
C GLN A 36 9.08 -34.34 -13.37
N GLY A 37 9.77 -33.71 -14.33
CA GLY A 37 10.07 -32.28 -14.29
C GLY A 37 8.87 -31.35 -14.50
N ASN A 38 7.78 -31.84 -15.11
CA ASN A 38 6.67 -30.99 -15.53
C ASN A 38 5.85 -30.45 -14.35
N THR A 39 5.64 -31.22 -13.27
CA THR A 39 4.78 -30.76 -12.16
C THR A 39 5.36 -29.56 -11.42
N ARG A 40 6.69 -29.48 -11.26
CA ARG A 40 7.35 -28.40 -10.52
C ARG A 40 7.24 -27.05 -11.22
N SER A 41 7.42 -27.00 -12.54
CA SER A 41 7.32 -25.75 -13.31
C SER A 41 5.90 -25.17 -13.28
N TRP A 42 4.87 -26.03 -13.35
CA TRP A 42 3.47 -25.60 -13.22
C TRP A 42 3.16 -25.02 -11.84
N HIS A 43 3.70 -25.58 -10.77
CA HIS A 43 3.53 -25.01 -9.43
C HIS A 43 4.15 -23.61 -9.32
N GLN A 44 5.37 -23.42 -9.84
CA GLN A 44 6.03 -22.11 -9.86
C GLN A 44 5.26 -21.07 -10.69
N TYR A 45 4.75 -21.47 -11.86
CA TYR A 45 3.89 -20.61 -12.67
C TYR A 45 2.59 -20.23 -11.96
N ALA A 46 1.96 -21.19 -11.26
CA ALA A 46 0.75 -20.93 -10.50
C ALA A 46 0.99 -19.92 -9.37
N GLU A 47 2.10 -20.05 -8.64
CA GLU A 47 2.50 -19.09 -7.60
C GLU A 47 2.74 -17.70 -8.17
N PHE A 48 3.53 -17.60 -9.24
CA PHE A 48 3.79 -16.32 -9.92
C PHE A 48 2.49 -15.66 -10.40
N ARG A 49 1.60 -16.45 -11.02
CA ARG A 49 0.29 -15.98 -11.46
C ARG A 49 -0.57 -15.47 -10.30
N THR A 50 -0.55 -16.13 -9.15
CA THR A 50 -1.27 -15.65 -7.97
C THR A 50 -0.73 -14.31 -7.48
N VAL A 51 0.59 -14.12 -7.45
CA VAL A 51 1.21 -12.85 -7.08
C VAL A 51 0.86 -11.75 -8.09
N ALA A 52 0.96 -12.04 -9.38
CA ALA A 52 0.57 -11.13 -10.46
C ALA A 52 -0.89 -10.64 -10.32
N PHE A 53 -1.83 -11.54 -9.98
CA PHE A 53 -3.22 -11.14 -9.74
C PHE A 53 -3.42 -10.34 -8.46
N LYS A 54 -2.64 -10.58 -7.40
CA LYS A 54 -2.67 -9.74 -6.20
C LYS A 54 -2.26 -8.31 -6.55
N VAL A 55 -1.14 -8.14 -7.25
CA VAL A 55 -0.67 -6.81 -7.71
C VAL A 55 -1.75 -6.12 -8.54
N ARG A 56 -2.33 -6.83 -9.52
CA ARG A 56 -3.45 -6.32 -10.33
C ARG A 56 -4.64 -5.85 -9.46
N SER A 57 -5.02 -6.66 -8.48
CA SER A 57 -6.14 -6.35 -7.59
C SER A 57 -5.89 -5.06 -6.82
N HIS A 58 -4.67 -4.88 -6.30
CA HIS A 58 -4.29 -3.66 -5.60
C HIS A 58 -4.29 -2.44 -6.53
N SER A 59 -3.67 -2.53 -7.72
CA SER A 59 -3.67 -1.42 -8.68
C SER A 59 -5.07 -1.03 -9.12
N SER A 60 -5.97 -2.00 -9.32
CA SER A 60 -7.37 -1.72 -9.65
C SER A 60 -8.12 -1.08 -8.48
N ALA A 61 -7.87 -1.51 -7.25
CA ALA A 61 -8.47 -0.90 -6.07
C ALA A 61 -8.04 0.57 -5.93
N THR A 62 -6.74 0.86 -6.08
CA THR A 62 -6.23 2.24 -6.08
C THR A 62 -6.84 3.08 -7.19
N HIS A 63 -6.90 2.56 -8.42
CA HIS A 63 -7.52 3.27 -9.53
C HIS A 63 -9.02 3.55 -9.30
N ASN A 64 -9.74 2.58 -8.75
CA ASN A 64 -11.16 2.76 -8.41
C ASN A 64 -11.37 3.80 -7.31
N LEU A 65 -10.48 3.85 -6.31
CA LEU A 65 -10.50 4.88 -5.27
C LEU A 65 -10.24 6.28 -5.85
N LEU A 66 -9.24 6.40 -6.73
CA LEU A 66 -8.92 7.67 -7.41
C LEU A 66 -10.05 8.15 -8.35
N ASN A 67 -10.77 7.22 -8.98
CA ASN A 67 -11.86 7.54 -9.88
C ASN A 67 -13.19 7.84 -9.18
N ALA A 68 -13.25 7.74 -7.85
CA ALA A 68 -14.45 8.03 -7.07
C ALA A 68 -14.30 9.40 -6.38
N PRO A 69 -14.32 10.53 -7.12
CA PRO A 69 -14.24 11.84 -6.51
C PRO A 69 -15.44 12.06 -5.59
N VAL A 70 -15.22 12.77 -4.49
CA VAL A 70 -16.30 13.19 -3.60
C VAL A 70 -17.30 14.02 -4.43
N PRO A 71 -18.61 13.72 -4.40
CA PRO A 71 -19.54 14.45 -5.23
C PRO A 71 -19.55 15.94 -4.86
N PHE A 72 -19.51 16.81 -5.88
CA PHE A 72 -19.37 18.27 -5.74
C PHE A 72 -20.35 18.90 -4.73
N ALA A 73 -21.58 18.37 -4.65
CA ALA A 73 -22.59 18.86 -3.72
C ALA A 73 -22.19 18.68 -2.25
N TYR A 74 -21.48 17.60 -1.89
CA TYR A 74 -21.07 17.36 -0.50
C TYR A 74 -20.06 18.42 -0.01
N PHE A 75 -19.16 18.85 -0.88
CA PHE A 75 -18.20 19.90 -0.55
C PHE A 75 -18.90 21.21 -0.18
N HIS A 76 -19.91 21.59 -0.97
CA HIS A 76 -20.70 22.81 -0.72
C HIS A 76 -21.50 22.70 0.57
N MET A 77 -22.15 21.57 0.81
CA MET A 77 -22.92 21.34 2.04
C MET A 77 -22.02 21.38 3.29
N LEU A 78 -20.80 20.87 3.21
CA LEU A 78 -19.85 20.89 4.33
C LEU A 78 -19.39 22.32 4.65
N LYS A 79 -18.99 23.11 3.64
CA LYS A 79 -18.62 24.52 3.83
C LYS A 79 -19.80 25.35 4.35
N LEU A 80 -21.01 25.11 3.85
CA LEU A 80 -22.24 25.78 4.31
C LEU A 80 -22.55 25.43 5.77
N THR A 81 -22.48 24.15 6.14
CA THR A 81 -22.74 23.69 7.52
C THR A 81 -21.72 24.28 8.50
N LEU A 82 -20.45 24.40 8.09
CA LEU A 82 -19.40 25.05 8.88
C LEU A 82 -19.70 26.54 9.07
N LEU A 83 -20.12 27.24 8.02
CA LEU A 83 -20.52 28.65 8.09
C LEU A 83 -21.70 28.85 9.06
N PHE A 84 -22.75 28.02 8.95
CA PHE A 84 -23.89 28.08 9.88
C PHE A 84 -23.47 27.82 11.33
N SER A 85 -22.57 26.86 11.55
CA SER A 85 -22.04 26.57 12.89
C SER A 85 -21.30 27.77 13.48
N LEU A 86 -20.50 28.48 12.68
CA LEU A 86 -19.81 29.70 13.11
C LEU A 86 -20.78 30.84 13.44
N ILE A 87 -21.85 31.01 12.66
CA ILE A 87 -22.89 32.02 12.95
C ILE A 87 -23.58 31.72 14.28
N ILE A 88 -23.96 30.45 14.51
CA ILE A 88 -24.63 30.05 15.76
C ILE A 88 -23.70 30.28 16.96
N ILE A 89 -22.43 29.86 16.86
CA ILE A 89 -21.43 30.07 17.92
C ILE A 89 -21.22 31.57 18.18
N SER A 90 -21.12 32.38 17.13
CA SER A 90 -21.00 33.83 17.26
C SER A 90 -22.18 34.43 18.02
N TYR A 91 -23.40 33.99 17.72
CA TYR A 91 -24.61 34.46 18.40
C TYR A 91 -24.61 34.04 19.88
N SER A 92 -24.29 32.78 20.17
CA SER A 92 -24.25 32.27 21.55
C SER A 92 -23.20 32.97 22.44
N LEU A 93 -22.05 33.33 21.87
CA LEU A 93 -20.99 34.04 22.61
C LEU A 93 -21.39 35.46 23.03
N VAL A 94 -22.28 36.12 22.28
CA VAL A 94 -22.76 37.47 22.62
C VAL A 94 -23.62 37.45 23.89
N GLU A 95 -24.45 36.43 24.06
CA GLU A 95 -25.33 36.30 25.23
C GLU A 95 -24.57 35.85 26.48
N LEU A 96 -23.54 35.02 26.33
CA LEU A 96 -22.82 34.42 27.46
C LEU A 96 -21.90 35.39 28.22
N LEU A 97 -21.33 36.40 27.56
CA LEU A 97 -20.21 37.20 28.07
C LEU A 97 -20.58 38.65 28.46
N GLU A 98 -21.87 38.94 28.66
CA GLU A 98 -22.48 40.22 29.06
C GLU A 98 -21.49 41.37 29.40
N GLY A 99 -21.01 42.08 28.37
CA GLY A 99 -20.19 43.30 28.50
C GLY A 99 -18.69 43.15 28.20
N GLU A 100 -18.14 41.94 28.09
CA GLU A 100 -16.72 41.72 27.76
C GLU A 100 -16.47 41.50 26.25
N TYR A 101 -16.65 42.55 25.45
CA TYR A 101 -16.52 42.48 23.99
C TYR A 101 -15.14 42.00 23.49
N LEU A 102 -14.06 42.38 24.18
CA LEU A 102 -12.70 41.98 23.80
C LEU A 102 -12.47 40.49 23.97
N LEU A 103 -12.91 39.91 25.10
CA LEU A 103 -12.73 38.49 25.38
C LEU A 103 -13.59 37.63 24.44
N CYS A 104 -14.82 38.06 24.17
CA CYS A 104 -15.71 37.44 23.18
C CYS A 104 -15.07 37.37 21.78
N SER A 105 -14.48 38.47 21.31
CA SER A 105 -13.80 38.51 20.00
C SER A 105 -12.61 37.56 19.93
N VAL A 106 -11.79 37.48 20.99
CA VAL A 106 -10.63 36.56 21.03
C VAL A 106 -11.07 35.10 21.01
N VAL A 107 -12.09 34.73 21.81
CA VAL A 107 -12.61 33.36 21.85
C VAL A 107 -13.26 32.96 20.53
N PHE A 108 -14.00 33.87 19.90
CA PHE A 108 -14.58 33.66 18.58
C PHE A 108 -13.50 33.49 17.50
N LEU A 109 -12.46 34.32 17.52
CA LEU A 109 -11.35 34.22 16.58
C LEU A 109 -10.60 32.90 16.73
N LEU A 110 -10.34 32.46 17.97
CA LEU A 110 -9.70 31.17 18.22
C LEU A 110 -10.56 30.00 17.73
N THR A 111 -11.87 30.04 18.00
CA THR A 111 -12.80 28.98 17.58
C THR A 111 -12.93 28.93 16.06
N SER A 112 -13.01 30.09 15.39
CA SER A 112 -13.07 30.15 13.93
C SER A 112 -11.77 29.67 13.28
N LEU A 113 -10.61 30.03 13.84
CA LEU A 113 -9.32 29.54 13.38
C LEU A 113 -9.22 28.01 13.46
N VAL A 114 -9.66 27.40 14.57
CA VAL A 114 -9.66 25.94 14.73
C VAL A 114 -10.60 25.27 13.74
N MET A 115 -11.84 25.76 13.61
CA MET A 115 -12.83 25.14 12.71
C MET A 115 -12.43 25.27 11.23
N VAL A 116 -11.93 26.43 10.82
CA VAL A 116 -11.43 26.65 9.45
C VAL A 116 -10.18 25.82 9.20
N GLY A 117 -9.24 25.80 10.15
CA GLY A 117 -8.02 24.99 10.06
C GLY A 117 -8.31 23.49 9.89
N LEU A 118 -9.24 22.95 10.67
CA LEU A 118 -9.69 21.56 10.52
C LEU A 118 -10.30 21.28 9.14
N CYS A 119 -11.02 22.24 8.57
CA CYS A 119 -11.60 22.11 7.24
C CYS A 119 -10.52 22.07 6.15
N GLU A 120 -9.51 22.93 6.21
CA GLU A 120 -8.41 22.94 5.24
C GLU A 120 -7.55 21.67 5.35
N ILE A 121 -7.31 21.15 6.57
CA ILE A 121 -6.64 19.86 6.76
C ILE A 121 -7.46 18.72 6.13
N ALA A 122 -8.79 18.72 6.31
CA ALA A 122 -9.65 17.71 5.71
C ALA A 122 -9.63 17.76 4.17
N ILE A 123 -9.44 18.95 3.58
CA ILE A 123 -9.29 19.13 2.13
C ILE A 123 -7.94 18.58 1.67
N ALA A 124 -6.84 18.94 2.34
CA ALA A 124 -5.51 18.41 2.04
C ALA A 124 -5.47 16.88 2.15
N MET A 125 -6.14 16.30 3.15
CA MET A 125 -6.23 14.84 3.31
C MET A 125 -7.17 14.16 2.29
N SER A 126 -7.99 14.91 1.56
CA SER A 126 -8.94 14.33 0.60
C SER A 126 -8.28 13.89 -0.72
N ASP A 127 -7.10 14.44 -1.05
CA ASP A 127 -6.30 14.04 -2.20
C ASP A 127 -4.86 13.69 -1.77
N PRO A 128 -4.63 12.48 -1.23
CA PRO A 128 -3.33 12.10 -0.69
C PRO A 128 -2.25 11.84 -1.75
N PHE A 129 -2.59 11.96 -3.05
CA PHE A 129 -1.69 11.72 -4.18
C PHE A 129 -1.43 13.00 -4.99
N GLY A 130 -1.75 14.17 -4.42
CA GLY A 130 -1.47 15.46 -5.02
C GLY A 130 0.01 15.85 -4.96
N GLU A 131 0.26 17.14 -5.08
CA GLU A 131 1.59 17.75 -5.01
C GLU A 131 1.86 18.43 -3.66
N ASP A 132 1.00 18.22 -2.66
CA ASP A 132 1.15 18.86 -1.35
C ASP A 132 2.33 18.25 -0.56
N ILE A 133 2.86 19.03 0.38
CA ILE A 133 4.00 18.62 1.21
C ILE A 133 3.66 17.38 2.07
N SER A 134 2.39 17.22 2.42
CA SER A 134 1.85 16.10 3.19
C SER A 134 1.57 14.84 2.36
N ASP A 135 1.64 14.93 1.04
CA ASP A 135 1.21 13.85 0.15
C ASP A 135 2.26 12.74 0.01
N PHE A 136 1.80 11.60 -0.51
CA PHE A 136 2.68 10.47 -0.78
C PHE A 136 3.56 10.77 -2.00
N LYS A 137 4.89 10.73 -1.79
CA LYS A 137 5.90 10.89 -2.86
C LYS A 137 5.97 9.65 -3.74
N LEU A 138 5.00 9.50 -4.66
CA LEU A 138 4.88 8.37 -5.56
C LEU A 138 6.15 8.13 -6.40
N ASP A 139 6.81 9.20 -6.86
CA ASP A 139 8.01 9.09 -7.68
C ASP A 139 9.17 8.40 -6.95
N LEU A 140 9.40 8.77 -5.69
CA LEU A 140 10.44 8.16 -4.86
C LEU A 140 10.10 6.70 -4.54
N PHE A 141 8.83 6.43 -4.24
CA PHE A 141 8.36 5.08 -4.00
C PHE A 141 8.53 4.19 -5.23
N LEU A 142 8.13 4.65 -6.42
CA LEU A 142 8.26 3.93 -7.68
C LEU A 142 9.72 3.68 -8.06
N ALA A 143 10.59 4.69 -7.89
CA ALA A 143 12.03 4.55 -8.11
C ALA A 143 12.63 3.48 -7.18
N SER A 144 12.30 3.52 -5.88
CA SER A 144 12.77 2.53 -4.92
C SER A 144 12.25 1.11 -5.21
N VAL A 145 10.97 0.97 -5.59
CA VAL A 145 10.42 -0.33 -6.00
C VAL A 145 11.14 -0.86 -7.23
N TYR A 146 11.38 0.00 -8.23
CA TYR A 146 12.12 -0.38 -9.43
C TYR A 146 13.55 -0.86 -9.08
N ASP A 147 14.31 -0.06 -8.33
CA ASP A 147 15.68 -0.39 -7.93
C ASP A 147 15.75 -1.71 -7.14
N ASN A 148 14.81 -1.89 -6.20
CA ASN A 148 14.70 -3.13 -5.43
C ASN A 148 14.37 -4.33 -6.33
N THR A 149 13.45 -4.19 -7.29
CA THR A 149 13.14 -5.29 -8.22
C THR A 149 14.31 -5.65 -9.12
N VAL A 150 15.06 -4.66 -9.62
CA VAL A 150 16.27 -4.89 -10.42
C VAL A 150 17.34 -5.58 -9.58
N ALA A 151 17.57 -5.13 -8.35
CA ALA A 151 18.51 -5.75 -7.43
C ALA A 151 18.16 -7.22 -7.13
N ILE A 152 16.88 -7.55 -6.91
CA ILE A 152 16.41 -8.92 -6.69
C ILE A 152 16.64 -9.78 -7.94
N LEU A 153 16.39 -9.23 -9.13
CA LEU A 153 16.56 -9.96 -10.40
C LEU A 153 18.03 -10.20 -10.77
N LEU A 154 18.94 -9.34 -10.32
CA LEU A 154 20.38 -9.46 -10.53
C LEU A 154 21.07 -10.33 -9.45
N ASP A 155 20.37 -10.70 -8.38
CA ASP A 155 20.96 -11.51 -7.31
C ASP A 155 20.98 -12.99 -7.69
N ASP A 156 22.15 -13.48 -8.12
CA ASP A 156 22.40 -14.89 -8.49
C ASP A 156 22.47 -15.85 -7.29
N ARG A 157 22.35 -15.34 -6.04
CA ARG A 157 22.44 -16.20 -4.86
C ARG A 157 21.24 -17.16 -4.79
N PRO A 158 21.46 -18.46 -4.53
CA PRO A 158 20.36 -19.40 -4.36
C PRO A 158 19.52 -18.96 -3.16
N THR A 159 18.25 -18.63 -3.41
CA THR A 159 17.26 -18.09 -2.46
C THR A 159 16.84 -19.07 -1.35
N THR A 160 17.72 -19.98 -0.95
CA THR A 160 17.45 -21.03 0.05
C THR A 160 17.31 -20.52 1.48
N THR A 161 17.46 -19.23 1.74
CA THR A 161 17.54 -18.76 3.13
C THR A 161 16.75 -17.47 3.32
N HIS A 162 15.65 -17.57 4.07
CA HIS A 162 14.85 -16.49 4.65
C HIS A 162 15.64 -15.54 5.60
N GLN A 163 16.95 -15.43 5.46
CA GLN A 163 17.80 -14.61 6.33
C GLN A 163 18.15 -13.29 5.65
N GLY A 164 17.29 -12.29 5.86
CA GLY A 164 17.58 -10.88 5.60
C GLY A 164 17.43 -10.46 4.13
N LEU A 165 16.91 -9.24 3.93
CA LEU A 165 17.06 -8.54 2.67
C LEU A 165 18.56 -8.35 2.39
N PRO A 166 19.03 -8.46 1.13
CA PRO A 166 20.40 -8.15 0.77
C PRO A 166 20.83 -6.77 1.25
N ASP A 167 22.09 -6.64 1.71
CA ASP A 167 22.67 -5.36 2.10
C ASP A 167 22.46 -4.31 1.00
N GLY A 168 21.73 -3.24 1.32
CA GLY A 168 21.39 -2.16 0.39
C GLY A 168 19.95 -2.18 -0.15
N MET A 169 19.18 -3.25 0.04
CA MET A 169 17.73 -3.20 -0.17
C MET A 169 17.05 -2.69 1.09
N TYR A 170 16.42 -1.53 0.97
CA TYR A 170 15.61 -0.94 2.04
C TYR A 170 14.13 -1.08 1.70
N CYS A 171 13.33 -1.37 2.72
CA CYS A 171 11.89 -1.20 2.59
C CYS A 171 11.61 0.30 2.47
N PRO A 172 11.05 0.81 1.36
CA PRO A 172 10.79 2.24 1.21
C PRO A 172 9.82 2.81 2.25
N LEU A 173 9.08 1.94 2.95
CA LEU A 173 8.20 2.32 4.06
C LEU A 173 8.96 2.54 5.39
N ASP A 174 10.18 1.99 5.55
CA ASP A 174 10.97 2.18 6.77
C ASP A 174 11.64 3.56 6.81
N GLU A 175 12.01 4.15 5.66
CA GLU A 175 12.65 5.48 5.63
C GLU A 175 11.72 6.60 6.13
N GLN A 176 10.40 6.49 5.90
CA GLN A 176 9.44 7.44 6.47
C GLN A 176 9.38 7.35 8.00
N ASN A 177 9.51 6.16 8.59
CA ASN A 177 9.64 5.99 10.04
C ASN A 177 10.97 6.53 10.57
N VAL A 178 12.08 6.37 9.83
CA VAL A 178 13.39 6.89 10.23
C VAL A 178 13.43 8.42 10.20
N ARG A 179 12.80 9.07 9.21
CA ARG A 179 12.69 10.55 9.19
C ARG A 179 11.71 11.11 10.21
N LEU A 180 10.64 10.41 10.54
CA LEU A 180 9.75 10.77 11.65
C LEU A 180 10.48 10.67 13.01
N HIS A 181 11.39 9.72 13.18
CA HIS A 181 12.22 9.63 14.39
C HIS A 181 13.32 10.70 14.44
N GLN A 182 13.91 11.11 13.32
CA GLN A 182 14.91 12.19 13.30
C GLN A 182 14.34 13.60 13.50
N GLY A 183 13.01 13.79 13.40
CA GLY A 183 12.33 15.07 13.70
C GLY A 183 11.68 15.13 15.10
N GLY A 184 11.72 14.04 15.88
CA GLY A 184 10.99 13.90 17.15
C GLY A 184 11.76 14.27 18.42
N ASP A 185 13.04 14.61 18.33
CA ASP A 185 13.87 15.00 19.49
C ASP A 185 13.63 16.45 19.98
N LEU A 186 12.51 17.07 19.61
CA LEU A 186 12.02 18.28 20.28
C LEU A 186 11.17 17.88 21.50
N LEU A 187 11.88 17.44 22.55
CA LEU A 187 11.53 17.52 23.98
C LEU A 187 10.09 17.99 24.30
N ILE A 188 9.15 17.04 24.39
CA ILE A 188 8.05 17.15 25.34
C ILE A 188 8.45 16.29 26.54
N ASP A 189 9.02 16.95 27.54
CA ASP A 189 9.24 16.43 28.88
C ASP A 189 7.88 16.07 29.50
N ARG A 190 7.47 14.82 29.30
CA ARG A 190 6.26 14.24 29.88
C ARG A 190 6.58 13.82 31.31
N SER A 191 6.70 14.80 32.19
CA SER A 191 6.79 14.57 33.61
C SER A 191 5.55 13.82 34.13
N GLU A 192 5.89 12.79 34.90
CA GLU A 192 5.13 11.88 35.73
C GLU A 192 3.69 12.25 36.08
N THR A 193 2.77 11.29 35.87
CA THR A 193 1.53 11.21 36.65
C THR A 193 1.53 9.92 37.46
N PRO A 194 1.13 9.95 38.75
CA PRO A 194 1.34 8.82 39.66
C PRO A 194 0.28 7.73 39.50
N ARG A 195 0.73 6.49 39.65
CA ARG A 195 -0.07 5.30 39.96
C ARG A 195 -1.20 5.61 40.95
N ARG A 196 -2.45 5.39 40.53
CA ARG A 196 -3.56 5.20 41.46
C ARG A 196 -4.10 3.78 41.34
N SER A 197 -3.88 3.04 42.41
CA SER A 197 -4.30 1.67 42.67
C SER A 197 -5.83 1.52 42.71
N GLY A 198 -6.30 0.40 42.15
CA GLY A 198 -7.40 -0.40 42.69
C GLY A 198 -8.81 0.17 42.65
N LEU A 199 -9.65 -0.38 41.77
CA LEU A 199 -11.04 -0.65 42.11
C LEU A 199 -11.56 -1.87 41.34
N ASN A 200 -11.71 -2.97 42.07
CA ASN A 200 -12.49 -4.13 41.66
C ASN A 200 -13.97 -3.76 41.69
N VAL A 201 -14.68 -3.90 40.57
CA VAL A 201 -16.14 -3.97 40.56
C VAL A 201 -16.54 -5.23 39.81
N ALA A 202 -16.96 -6.22 40.59
CA ALA A 202 -17.71 -7.37 40.12
C ALA A 202 -19.11 -6.91 39.69
N GLY A 203 -19.57 -7.36 38.53
CA GLY A 203 -20.87 -7.03 37.98
C GLY A 203 -21.30 -8.05 36.94
N THR A 204 -21.87 -9.14 37.44
CA THR A 204 -22.49 -10.26 36.73
C THR A 204 -23.79 -9.84 36.03
N MET A 205 -23.99 -10.26 34.77
CA MET A 205 -25.25 -10.59 34.05
C MET A 205 -24.94 -10.45 32.54
N GLY A 206 -25.03 -11.46 31.69
CA GLY A 206 -26.12 -12.42 31.51
C GLY A 206 -26.81 -12.08 30.18
N GLY A 207 -26.54 -12.83 29.10
CA GLY A 207 -27.11 -12.56 27.78
C GLY A 207 -26.57 -13.47 26.69
N ASP A 208 -27.26 -14.60 26.52
CA ASP A 208 -27.05 -15.61 25.49
C ASP A 208 -27.30 -15.06 24.07
N ALA A 209 -26.37 -15.30 23.14
CA ALA A 209 -26.67 -15.35 21.71
C ALA A 209 -25.63 -16.23 20.99
N SER A 210 -26.02 -17.48 20.80
CA SER A 210 -25.34 -18.49 20.00
C SER A 210 -25.13 -18.04 18.55
N SER A 211 -23.88 -17.99 18.09
CA SER A 211 -23.56 -18.12 16.67
C SER A 211 -22.25 -18.91 16.52
N SER A 212 -22.44 -20.18 16.18
CA SER A 212 -21.40 -21.20 16.02
C SER A 212 -20.75 -21.07 14.64
N CYS A 213 -19.58 -20.44 14.55
CA CYS A 213 -18.66 -20.61 13.43
C CYS A 213 -17.57 -21.60 13.84
N ASN A 214 -17.58 -22.74 13.15
CA ASN A 214 -16.79 -23.93 13.42
C ASN A 214 -15.36 -23.72 12.85
N GLU A 215 -14.39 -23.35 13.69
CA GLU A 215 -12.98 -23.33 13.33
C GLU A 215 -12.41 -24.75 13.32
N GLY A 216 -12.37 -25.34 12.12
CA GLY A 216 -11.63 -26.58 11.85
C GLY A 216 -10.13 -26.35 11.98
N LYS A 217 -9.57 -26.70 13.14
CA LYS A 217 -8.14 -26.72 13.45
C LYS A 217 -7.46 -27.92 12.79
N THR A 218 -7.10 -27.79 11.52
CA THR A 218 -6.26 -28.77 10.82
C THR A 218 -4.78 -28.41 11.00
N ARG A 219 -4.06 -29.26 11.74
CA ARG A 219 -2.60 -29.23 11.90
C ARG A 219 -1.92 -29.29 10.51
N PRO A 220 -0.96 -28.41 10.18
CA PRO A 220 -0.10 -28.65 9.02
C PRO A 220 0.89 -29.78 9.36
N GLN A 221 0.82 -30.86 8.60
CA GLN A 221 1.85 -31.90 8.57
C GLN A 221 3.14 -31.31 7.99
N ALA A 222 4.27 -31.59 8.64
CA ALA A 222 5.59 -31.23 8.18
C ALA A 222 5.90 -31.94 6.84
N LEU A 223 6.17 -31.15 5.80
CA LEU A 223 6.69 -31.66 4.53
C LEU A 223 8.18 -32.03 4.65
N PRO A 224 8.64 -33.07 3.93
CA PRO A 224 10.04 -33.48 3.92
C PRO A 224 10.93 -32.41 3.26
N SER A 225 11.90 -31.92 4.02
CA SER A 225 12.99 -31.06 3.58
C SER A 225 13.91 -31.84 2.65
N GLY A 226 13.84 -31.54 1.35
CA GLY A 226 14.61 -32.21 0.31
C GLY A 226 14.62 -31.41 -0.98
N SER A 227 14.90 -30.11 -0.91
CA SER A 227 15.13 -29.26 -2.08
C SER A 227 16.62 -29.03 -2.28
N THR A 228 17.22 -29.76 -3.22
CA THR A 228 18.52 -29.39 -3.80
C THR A 228 18.39 -28.05 -4.53
N PRO A 229 19.35 -27.11 -4.36
CA PRO A 229 19.31 -25.81 -5.00
C PRO A 229 19.43 -25.95 -6.52
N ILE A 230 18.57 -25.22 -7.23
CA ILE A 230 18.59 -25.09 -8.68
C ILE A 230 19.84 -24.30 -9.07
N ARG A 231 20.75 -24.94 -9.80
CA ARG A 231 21.82 -24.25 -10.52
C ARG A 231 21.17 -23.53 -11.70
N LEU A 232 20.91 -22.23 -11.57
CA LEU A 232 20.53 -21.41 -12.72
C LEU A 232 21.71 -21.43 -13.70
N THR A 233 21.40 -21.78 -14.94
CA THR A 233 22.39 -21.84 -16.02
C THR A 233 22.97 -20.45 -16.25
N THR A 234 24.28 -20.45 -16.47
CA THR A 234 25.17 -19.31 -16.65
C THR A 234 24.60 -18.12 -17.44
N PRO A 235 24.95 -16.86 -17.10
CA PRO A 235 24.49 -15.63 -17.76
C PRO A 235 24.79 -15.54 -19.28
N ALA A 236 25.63 -16.43 -19.81
CA ALA A 236 25.88 -16.57 -21.25
C ALA A 236 24.62 -16.96 -22.06
N ALA A 237 23.65 -17.67 -21.47
CA ALA A 237 22.43 -18.08 -22.18
C ALA A 237 21.42 -16.94 -22.36
N ILE A 238 21.36 -16.00 -21.41
CA ILE A 238 20.44 -14.84 -21.46
C ILE A 238 20.91 -13.84 -22.53
N GLY A 239 22.22 -13.65 -22.70
CA GLY A 239 22.79 -12.80 -23.75
C GLY A 239 22.47 -13.27 -25.17
N ALA A 240 22.38 -14.59 -25.40
CA ALA A 240 22.05 -15.15 -26.70
C ALA A 240 20.56 -14.98 -27.06
N ALA A 241 19.66 -15.06 -26.06
CA ALA A 241 18.22 -14.86 -26.26
C ALA A 241 17.88 -13.39 -26.61
N ILE A 242 18.57 -12.43 -25.99
CA ILE A 242 18.37 -10.99 -26.28
C ILE A 242 18.88 -10.63 -27.69
N ALA A 243 19.96 -11.26 -28.18
CA ALA A 243 20.44 -11.06 -29.54
C ALA A 243 19.46 -11.56 -30.61
N ALA A 244 18.71 -12.63 -30.31
CA ALA A 244 17.71 -13.21 -31.22
C ALA A 244 16.43 -12.38 -31.36
N LEU A 245 16.17 -11.44 -30.45
CA LEU A 245 14.98 -10.57 -30.45
C LEU A 245 15.21 -9.21 -31.12
N THR A 246 16.37 -8.98 -31.75
CA THR A 246 16.60 -7.76 -32.53
C THR A 246 15.81 -7.80 -33.85
N PRO A 247 14.94 -6.81 -34.13
CA PRO A 247 14.05 -6.85 -35.28
C PRO A 247 14.84 -6.78 -36.58
N ARG A 248 14.66 -7.81 -37.42
CA ARG A 248 15.22 -7.91 -38.76
C ARG A 248 14.73 -6.71 -39.59
N LYS A 249 15.64 -5.77 -39.90
CA LYS A 249 15.36 -4.62 -40.77
C LYS A 249 14.68 -5.11 -42.05
N VAL A 250 13.41 -4.72 -42.23
CA VAL A 250 12.69 -4.90 -43.49
C VAL A 250 13.29 -3.94 -44.50
N ALA A 251 14.04 -4.49 -45.46
CA ALA A 251 14.54 -3.75 -46.60
C ALA A 251 13.34 -3.31 -47.47
N ARG A 252 13.33 -2.03 -47.84
CA ARG A 252 12.44 -1.45 -48.84
C ARG A 252 12.85 -1.87 -50.24
#